data_AF-A0A7L4RB33-F1
#
_entry.id   AF-A0A7L4RB33-F1
#
_cell.length_a   1.000
_cell.length_b   1.000
_cell.length_c   1.000
_cell.angle_alpha   90.00
_cell.angle_beta   90.00
_cell.angle_gamma   90.00
#
_symmetry.space_group_name_H-M   'P 1'
#
loop_
_entity.id
_entity.type
_entity.pdbx_description
1 polymer ?
#
loop_
_entity_poly.entity_id
_entity_poly.type
_entity_poly.pdbx_seq_one_letter_code
_entity_poly.pdbx_strand_id
1 'polypeptide(L)'
;MKLLKTTLFALLLLCLLPFAAAEVSSEAAVSATQPYLNTREAASIAGKYAVRDSIYWLIYFNPETYDTINLRVAVNAETGEMVSDREILTQIYTLEFRASKLSSFSKDNSVSFSRFSGLAENYKTRINALDNSANPNSISVVSSPLERNFTELDFTEVMNTFDSAREYYDTLDEGIATGLEAEQTYTESDVSSQTQNALLNAYNNTFNHLNNFLSKIDSYEDALVGVSQSATANYPSQMSYITEQLLLLTFSEGTSEANRYNQLKRYANFKADYNRLLSNEASIVNNSVQSFLDRKEF
;
A
#
# COMPACT_ATOMS: atom_id res chain seq x y z
N MET A 1 20.34 -43.94 38.63
CA MET A 1 20.27 -42.47 38.84
C MET A 1 20.02 -41.64 37.56
N LYS A 2 19.99 -42.21 36.35
CA LYS A 2 19.63 -41.48 35.11
C LYS A 2 18.12 -41.43 34.85
N LEU A 3 17.38 -42.51 35.13
CA LEU A 3 15.91 -42.54 34.95
C LEU A 3 15.15 -41.50 35.78
N LEU A 4 15.60 -41.27 37.03
CA LEU A 4 14.96 -40.31 37.94
C LEU A 4 15.11 -38.85 37.48
N LYS A 5 16.18 -38.54 36.72
CA LYS A 5 16.43 -37.19 36.19
C LYS A 5 15.58 -36.92 34.94
N THR A 6 15.36 -37.92 34.08
CA THR A 6 14.51 -37.80 32.90
C THR A 6 13.02 -37.72 33.24
N THR A 7 12.54 -38.42 34.28
CA THR A 7 11.14 -38.27 34.71
C THR A 7 10.88 -36.95 35.42
N LEU A 8 11.83 -36.43 36.20
CA LEU A 8 11.69 -35.12 36.85
C LEU A 8 11.68 -33.97 35.82
N PHE A 9 12.49 -34.07 34.76
CA PHE A 9 12.55 -33.07 33.69
C PHE A 9 11.29 -33.11 32.80
N ALA A 10 10.74 -34.30 32.52
CA ALA A 10 9.46 -34.46 31.82
C ALA A 10 8.28 -33.94 32.65
N LEU A 11 8.28 -34.13 33.98
CA LEU A 11 7.26 -33.57 34.86
C LEU A 11 7.36 -32.03 34.93
N LEU A 12 8.58 -31.46 34.96
CA LEU A 12 8.80 -30.01 34.93
C LEU A 12 8.37 -29.37 33.62
N LEU A 13 8.55 -30.04 32.47
CA LEU A 13 8.02 -29.61 31.18
C LEU A 13 6.49 -29.68 31.13
N LEU A 14 5.86 -30.70 31.71
CA LEU A 14 4.40 -30.82 31.81
C LEU A 14 3.77 -29.81 32.78
N CYS A 15 4.47 -29.41 33.84
CA CYS A 15 4.02 -28.38 34.78
C CYS A 15 4.25 -26.93 34.29
N LEU A 16 5.03 -26.73 33.22
CA LEU A 16 5.23 -25.42 32.57
C LEU A 16 4.26 -25.18 31.39
N LEU A 17 3.44 -26.18 31.02
CA LEU A 17 2.42 -26.07 29.98
C LEU A 17 1.08 -25.40 30.36
N PRO A 18 0.73 -24.97 31.60
CA PRO A 18 -0.62 -24.49 31.87
C PRO A 18 -0.87 -23.02 31.47
N PHE A 19 0.07 -22.35 30.78
CA PHE A 19 -0.10 -20.94 30.39
C PHE A 19 -0.05 -20.69 28.87
N ALA A 20 0.08 -21.73 28.05
CA ALA A 20 -0.33 -21.64 26.65
C ALA A 20 -1.77 -22.16 26.59
N ALA A 21 -2.74 -21.31 26.94
CA ALA A 21 -4.11 -21.57 26.53
C ALA A 21 -4.06 -21.73 25.01
N ALA A 22 -4.27 -22.95 24.53
CA ALA A 22 -4.28 -23.20 23.10
C ALA A 22 -5.43 -22.38 22.51
N GLU A 23 -5.08 -21.46 21.61
CA GLU A 23 -6.05 -20.61 20.96
C GLU A 23 -7.15 -21.47 20.32
N VAL A 24 -8.39 -21.06 20.52
CA VAL A 24 -9.58 -21.64 19.90
C VAL A 24 -9.40 -21.56 18.38
N SER A 25 -9.51 -22.70 17.71
CA SER A 25 -9.38 -22.74 16.25
C SER A 25 -10.53 -22.00 15.56
N SER A 26 -10.33 -21.62 14.30
CA SER A 26 -11.38 -21.02 13.45
C SER A 26 -12.67 -21.83 13.43
N GLU A 27 -12.58 -23.16 13.39
CA GLU A 27 -13.73 -24.07 13.33
C GLU A 27 -14.48 -24.10 14.67
N ALA A 28 -13.73 -24.08 15.78
CA ALA A 28 -14.30 -24.03 17.12
C ALA A 28 -14.98 -22.67 17.37
N ALA A 29 -14.38 -21.58 16.90
CA ALA A 29 -14.98 -20.24 16.96
C ALA A 29 -16.29 -20.16 16.15
N VAL A 30 -16.32 -20.69 14.92
CA VAL A 30 -17.56 -20.81 14.14
C VAL A 30 -18.60 -21.66 14.88
N SER A 31 -18.19 -22.79 15.44
CA SER A 31 -19.11 -23.67 16.19
C SER A 31 -19.71 -22.98 17.42
N ALA A 32 -18.95 -22.14 18.11
CA ALA A 32 -19.41 -21.38 19.28
C ALA A 32 -20.54 -20.40 18.93
N THR A 33 -20.63 -19.96 17.68
CA THR A 33 -21.68 -19.03 17.22
C THR A 33 -22.98 -19.73 16.79
N GLN A 34 -22.95 -21.02 16.49
CA GLN A 34 -24.11 -21.79 15.98
C GLN A 34 -25.39 -21.67 16.82
N PRO A 35 -25.36 -21.64 18.17
CA PRO A 35 -26.58 -21.49 18.97
C PRO A 35 -27.32 -20.17 18.76
N TYR A 36 -26.66 -19.15 18.20
CA TYR A 36 -27.19 -17.80 18.00
C TYR A 36 -27.61 -17.54 16.54
N LEU A 37 -27.58 -18.58 15.71
CA LEU A 37 -27.90 -18.54 14.30
C LEU A 37 -29.15 -19.35 14.02
N ASN A 38 -29.89 -18.94 12.99
CA ASN A 38 -30.93 -19.81 12.47
C ASN A 38 -30.28 -20.99 11.74
N THR A 39 -30.91 -22.16 11.79
CA THR A 39 -30.35 -23.48 11.39
C THR A 39 -29.90 -23.60 9.91
N ARG A 40 -30.04 -22.54 9.10
CA ARG A 40 -29.73 -22.50 7.67
C ARG A 40 -28.73 -21.40 7.27
N GLU A 41 -28.24 -20.62 8.22
CA GLU A 41 -27.36 -19.49 7.90
C GLU A 41 -25.91 -19.96 7.72
N ALA A 42 -25.32 -19.62 6.58
CA ALA A 42 -23.91 -19.92 6.32
C ALA A 42 -23.01 -18.97 7.12
N ALA A 43 -21.97 -19.54 7.72
CA ALA A 43 -20.96 -18.83 8.51
C ALA A 43 -19.60 -18.89 7.82
N SER A 44 -18.86 -17.79 7.82
CA SER A 44 -17.47 -17.75 7.34
C SER A 44 -16.59 -16.89 8.23
N ILE A 45 -15.32 -17.25 8.34
CA ILE A 45 -14.33 -16.43 9.05
C ILE A 45 -13.99 -15.22 8.16
N ALA A 46 -14.13 -14.03 8.73
CA ALA A 46 -13.69 -12.78 8.15
C ALA A 46 -12.17 -12.61 8.29
N GLY A 47 -11.67 -12.89 9.50
CA GLY A 47 -10.27 -12.69 9.86
C GLY A 47 -10.07 -12.74 11.37
N LYS A 48 -8.84 -12.44 11.77
CA LYS A 48 -8.38 -12.43 13.16
C LYS A 48 -7.89 -11.02 13.53
N TYR A 49 -8.38 -10.49 14.65
CA TYR A 49 -8.21 -9.09 15.04
C TYR A 49 -7.70 -8.98 16.47
N ALA A 50 -6.67 -8.16 16.68
CA ALA A 50 -6.09 -7.91 18.00
C ALA A 50 -6.57 -6.56 18.57
N VAL A 51 -7.14 -6.60 19.77
CA VAL A 51 -7.67 -5.44 20.50
C VAL A 51 -7.31 -5.57 21.98
N ARG A 52 -6.64 -4.55 22.55
CA ARG A 52 -6.30 -4.47 23.99
C ARG A 52 -5.62 -5.73 24.55
N ASP A 53 -4.68 -6.30 23.80
CA ASP A 53 -3.93 -7.51 24.16
C ASP A 53 -4.68 -8.85 24.02
N SER A 54 -5.94 -8.84 23.60
CA SER A 54 -6.67 -10.06 23.27
C SER A 54 -6.88 -10.20 21.77
N ILE A 55 -6.99 -11.45 21.32
CA ILE A 55 -7.25 -11.77 19.92
C ILE A 55 -8.69 -12.26 19.74
N TYR A 56 -9.30 -11.90 18.62
CA TYR A 56 -10.69 -12.19 18.32
C TYR A 56 -10.84 -12.73 16.89
N TRP A 57 -11.60 -13.81 16.76
CA TRP A 57 -12.13 -14.26 15.48
C TRP A 57 -13.36 -13.45 15.14
N LEU A 58 -13.38 -12.84 13.95
CA LEU A 58 -14.59 -12.23 13.42
C LEU A 58 -15.24 -13.19 12.42
N ILE A 59 -16.53 -13.44 12.60
CA ILE A 59 -17.31 -14.37 11.80
C ILE A 59 -18.44 -13.60 11.11
N TYR A 60 -18.58 -13.82 9.81
CA TYR A 60 -19.65 -13.31 8.97
C TYR A 60 -20.79 -14.31 8.84
N PHE A 61 -22.02 -13.81 8.89
CA PHE A 61 -23.22 -14.59 8.59
C PHE A 61 -24.04 -13.90 7.51
N ASN A 62 -24.54 -14.72 6.58
CA ASN A 62 -25.46 -14.30 5.54
C ASN A 62 -26.86 -14.82 5.90
N PRO A 63 -27.71 -14.01 6.54
CA PRO A 63 -29.09 -14.41 6.88
C PRO A 63 -29.94 -14.60 5.62
N GLU A 64 -30.65 -15.73 5.49
CA GLU A 64 -31.55 -16.03 4.35
C GLU A 64 -32.71 -15.01 4.20
N THR A 65 -33.02 -14.25 5.24
CA THR A 65 -34.19 -13.33 5.32
C THR A 65 -33.85 -11.85 5.24
N TYR A 66 -32.56 -11.48 5.25
CA TYR A 66 -32.12 -10.08 5.19
C TYR A 66 -31.09 -9.90 4.07
N ASP A 67 -31.55 -9.48 2.90
CA ASP A 67 -30.71 -9.27 1.71
C ASP A 67 -29.66 -8.15 1.84
N THR A 68 -29.59 -7.43 2.97
CA THR A 68 -28.81 -6.18 3.05
C THR A 68 -27.89 -6.01 4.26
N ILE A 69 -27.95 -6.87 5.28
CA ILE A 69 -27.10 -6.72 6.48
C ILE A 69 -26.46 -8.04 6.85
N ASN A 70 -25.20 -8.23 6.41
CA ASN A 70 -24.36 -9.32 6.91
C ASN A 70 -24.16 -9.11 8.41
N LEU A 71 -24.54 -10.12 9.18
CA LEU A 71 -24.30 -10.11 10.63
C LEU A 71 -22.85 -10.45 10.89
N ARG A 72 -22.32 -9.86 11.95
CA ARG A 72 -20.93 -10.00 12.38
C ARG A 72 -20.94 -10.45 13.82
N VAL A 73 -20.14 -11.44 14.16
CA VAL A 73 -19.98 -11.89 15.55
C VAL A 73 -18.49 -12.00 15.84
N ALA A 74 -18.06 -11.50 16.98
CA ALA A 74 -16.69 -11.64 17.46
C ALA A 74 -16.63 -12.71 18.55
N VAL A 75 -15.65 -13.61 18.44
CA VAL A 75 -15.36 -14.65 19.43
C VAL A 75 -13.95 -14.44 19.94
N ASN A 76 -13.77 -14.36 21.26
CA ASN A 76 -12.45 -14.27 21.87
C ASN A 76 -11.67 -15.57 21.58
N ALA A 77 -10.48 -15.44 21.02
CA ALA A 77 -9.68 -16.56 20.56
C ALA A 77 -9.04 -17.35 21.72
N GLU A 78 -8.94 -16.78 22.92
CA GLU A 78 -8.43 -17.47 24.11
C GLU A 78 -9.52 -18.22 24.86
N THR A 79 -10.70 -17.59 25.02
CA THR A 79 -11.80 -18.15 25.83
C THR A 79 -12.83 -18.90 25.02
N GLY A 80 -12.94 -18.62 23.71
CA GLY A 80 -14.01 -19.12 22.85
C GLY A 80 -15.37 -18.45 23.11
N GLU A 81 -15.41 -17.45 23.98
CA GLU A 81 -16.64 -16.75 24.32
C GLU A 81 -16.96 -15.66 23.30
N MET A 82 -18.25 -15.50 23.00
CA MET A 82 -18.69 -14.40 22.15
C MET A 82 -18.59 -13.06 22.88
N VAL A 83 -18.13 -12.05 22.16
CA VAL A 83 -18.00 -10.68 22.66
C VAL A 83 -19.33 -9.96 22.53
N SER A 84 -19.79 -9.35 23.62
CA SER A 84 -20.91 -8.40 23.61
C SER A 84 -20.58 -7.03 24.17
N ASP A 85 -19.33 -6.83 24.57
CA ASP A 85 -18.85 -5.51 24.96
C ASP A 85 -18.88 -4.58 23.75
N ARG A 86 -19.67 -3.51 23.84
CA ARG A 86 -19.88 -2.55 22.75
C ARG A 86 -18.58 -1.90 22.30
N GLU A 87 -17.69 -1.58 23.23
CA GLU A 87 -16.45 -0.88 22.96
C GLU A 87 -15.44 -1.77 22.24
N ILE A 88 -15.33 -3.05 22.65
CA ILE A 88 -14.51 -4.04 21.95
C ILE A 88 -15.07 -4.29 20.55
N LEU A 89 -16.38 -4.47 20.41
CA LEU A 89 -17.03 -4.67 19.10
C LEU A 89 -16.82 -3.48 18.17
N THR A 90 -16.95 -2.24 18.67
CA THR A 90 -16.64 -1.03 17.89
C THR A 90 -15.21 -1.05 17.38
N GLN A 91 -14.23 -1.43 18.20
CA GLN A 91 -12.82 -1.52 17.78
C GLN A 91 -12.60 -2.61 16.72
N ILE A 92 -13.09 -3.83 16.95
CA ILE A 92 -12.97 -4.94 15.99
C ILE A 92 -13.62 -4.56 14.65
N TYR A 93 -14.82 -3.99 14.68
CA TYR A 93 -15.53 -3.65 13.44
C TYR A 93 -14.92 -2.43 12.74
N THR A 94 -14.29 -1.53 13.48
CA THR A 94 -13.47 -0.45 12.90
C THR A 94 -12.28 -1.03 12.13
N LEU A 95 -11.57 -1.97 12.75
CA LEU A 95 -10.47 -2.68 12.08
C LEU A 95 -10.99 -3.37 10.83
N GLU A 96 -12.06 -4.16 10.93
CA GLU A 96 -12.56 -4.85 9.74
C GLU A 96 -13.04 -3.91 8.64
N PHE A 97 -13.73 -2.82 9.00
CA PHE A 97 -14.14 -1.82 8.03
C PHE A 97 -12.94 -1.28 7.24
N ARG A 98 -11.87 -0.89 7.94
CA ARG A 98 -10.65 -0.37 7.31
C ARG A 98 -9.95 -1.43 6.46
N ALA A 99 -9.81 -2.66 6.96
CA ALA A 99 -9.22 -3.78 6.23
C ALA A 99 -9.96 -4.05 4.91
N SER A 100 -11.29 -4.14 4.97
CA SER A 100 -12.16 -4.32 3.81
C SER A 100 -12.02 -3.17 2.82
N LYS A 101 -12.03 -1.91 3.28
CA LYS A 101 -11.88 -0.73 2.41
C LYS A 101 -10.50 -0.66 1.75
N LEU A 102 -9.44 -0.99 2.48
CA LEU A 102 -8.08 -1.06 1.94
C LEU A 102 -7.97 -2.15 0.87
N SER A 103 -8.47 -3.35 1.15
CA SER A 103 -8.48 -4.46 0.21
C SER A 103 -9.26 -4.13 -1.07
N SER A 104 -10.48 -3.58 -0.94
CA SER A 104 -11.26 -3.10 -2.08
C SER A 104 -10.51 -2.03 -2.87
N PHE A 105 -9.94 -1.03 -2.20
CA PHE A 105 -9.19 0.04 -2.87
C PHE A 105 -8.01 -0.52 -3.68
N SER A 106 -7.16 -1.37 -3.08
CA SER A 106 -6.01 -1.98 -3.75
C SER A 106 -6.44 -2.84 -4.93
N LYS A 107 -7.52 -3.62 -4.80
CA LYS A 107 -8.06 -4.47 -5.88
C LYS A 107 -8.65 -3.64 -7.02
N ASP A 108 -9.59 -2.75 -6.71
CA ASP A 108 -10.35 -1.98 -7.70
C ASP A 108 -9.45 -1.03 -8.49
N ASN A 109 -8.41 -0.49 -7.84
CA ASN A 109 -7.45 0.42 -8.47
C ASN A 109 -6.18 -0.28 -8.98
N SER A 110 -6.05 -1.58 -8.73
CA SER A 110 -4.84 -2.36 -9.03
C SER A 110 -3.56 -1.70 -8.50
N VAL A 111 -3.58 -1.34 -7.22
CA VAL A 111 -2.52 -0.62 -6.49
C VAL A 111 -1.92 -1.54 -5.42
N SER A 112 -0.59 -1.61 -5.36
CA SER A 112 0.17 -2.26 -4.29
C SER A 112 1.58 -1.69 -4.22
N PHE A 113 2.31 -1.88 -3.11
CA PHE A 113 3.68 -1.39 -3.00
C PHE A 113 4.63 -2.13 -3.94
N SER A 114 4.39 -3.42 -4.19
CA SER A 114 5.12 -4.17 -5.21
C SER A 114 4.99 -3.54 -6.61
N ARG A 115 3.80 -3.05 -6.98
CA ARG A 115 3.60 -2.33 -8.24
C ARG A 115 4.30 -0.97 -8.25
N PHE A 116 4.29 -0.24 -7.14
CA PHE A 116 5.02 1.01 -7.02
C PHE A 116 6.53 0.80 -7.18
N SER A 117 7.09 -0.21 -6.52
CA SER A 117 8.50 -0.59 -6.62
C SER A 117 8.89 -0.93 -8.06
N GLY A 118 8.10 -1.76 -8.75
CA GLY A 118 8.37 -2.08 -10.15
C GLY A 118 8.34 -0.85 -11.08
N LEU A 119 7.46 0.11 -10.84
CA LEU A 119 7.43 1.36 -11.61
C LEU A 119 8.61 2.27 -11.24
N ALA A 120 8.92 2.46 -9.96
CA ALA A 120 10.03 3.27 -9.49
C ALA A 120 11.39 2.77 -10.01
N GLU A 121 11.63 1.45 -10.01
CA GLU A 121 12.88 0.87 -10.51
C GLU A 121 13.16 1.19 -11.98
N ASN A 122 12.10 1.30 -12.80
CA ASN A 122 12.25 1.73 -14.19
C ASN A 122 12.72 3.20 -14.29
N TYR A 123 12.25 4.06 -13.38
CA TYR A 123 12.75 5.43 -13.29
C TYR A 123 14.19 5.50 -12.79
N LYS A 124 14.54 4.68 -11.79
CA LYS A 124 15.93 4.54 -11.33
C LYS A 124 16.86 4.18 -12.48
N THR A 125 16.46 3.19 -13.28
CA THR A 125 17.20 2.76 -14.46
C THR A 125 17.37 3.91 -15.45
N ARG A 126 16.31 4.69 -15.70
CA ARG A 126 16.37 5.85 -16.60
C ARG A 126 17.24 6.99 -16.05
N ILE A 127 17.12 7.32 -14.78
CA ILE A 127 17.97 8.31 -14.09
C ILE A 127 19.43 7.89 -14.21
N ASN A 128 19.77 6.65 -13.85
CA ASN A 128 21.13 6.13 -13.97
C ASN A 128 21.66 6.17 -15.41
N ALA A 129 20.79 5.88 -16.39
CA ALA A 129 21.15 5.97 -17.80
C ALA A 129 21.44 7.40 -18.26
N LEU A 130 20.70 8.39 -17.74
CA LEU A 130 20.87 9.82 -18.05
C LEU A 130 22.09 10.43 -17.36
N ASP A 131 22.46 9.94 -16.17
CA ASP A 131 23.60 10.40 -15.36
C ASP A 131 24.94 9.79 -15.81
N ASN A 132 24.92 8.57 -16.35
CA ASN A 132 26.14 7.84 -16.71
C ASN A 132 26.79 8.38 -17.99
N SER A 133 27.92 9.10 -17.87
CA SER A 133 28.66 9.67 -18.99
C SER A 133 29.22 8.64 -20.01
N ALA A 134 29.23 7.34 -19.69
CA ALA A 134 29.56 6.29 -20.65
C ALA A 134 28.37 5.91 -21.56
N ASN A 135 27.15 6.31 -21.20
CA ASN A 135 25.97 6.11 -22.02
C ASN A 135 25.90 7.18 -23.12
N PRO A 136 25.78 6.79 -24.41
CA PRO A 136 25.63 7.75 -25.52
C PRO A 136 24.38 8.64 -25.40
N ASN A 137 23.38 8.20 -24.64
CA ASN A 137 22.13 8.92 -24.42
C ASN A 137 22.09 9.61 -23.04
N SER A 138 23.24 9.83 -22.41
CA SER A 138 23.33 10.61 -21.16
C SER A 138 23.21 12.10 -21.44
N ILE A 139 22.79 12.87 -20.43
CA ILE A 139 22.65 14.33 -20.53
C ILE A 139 23.99 14.94 -20.96
N SER A 140 25.09 14.56 -20.32
CA SER A 140 26.42 15.11 -20.63
C SER A 140 26.88 14.83 -22.07
N VAL A 141 26.62 13.63 -22.60
CA VAL A 141 27.07 13.23 -23.95
C VAL A 141 26.22 13.88 -25.03
N VAL A 142 24.94 14.13 -24.76
CA VAL A 142 24.03 14.80 -25.69
C VAL A 142 24.17 16.32 -25.63
N SER A 143 24.23 16.92 -24.43
CA SER A 143 24.28 18.37 -24.27
C SER A 143 25.60 18.96 -24.78
N SER A 144 26.74 18.34 -24.49
CA SER A 144 28.04 18.93 -24.79
C SER A 144 28.28 19.22 -26.29
N PRO A 145 27.98 18.30 -27.23
CA PRO A 145 28.07 18.60 -28.66
C PRO A 145 27.06 19.66 -29.12
N LEU A 146 25.87 19.69 -28.51
CA LEU A 146 24.84 20.68 -28.85
C LEU A 146 25.27 22.08 -28.42
N GLU A 147 25.68 22.27 -27.17
CA GLU A 147 26.15 23.58 -26.66
C GLU A 147 27.40 24.08 -27.41
N ARG A 148 28.30 23.17 -27.81
CA ARG A 148 29.48 23.53 -28.61
C ARG A 148 29.13 24.01 -30.02
N ASN A 149 28.12 23.40 -30.63
CA ASN A 149 27.74 23.69 -32.02
C ASN A 149 26.64 24.77 -32.13
N PHE A 150 25.90 25.01 -31.04
CA PHE A 150 24.75 25.89 -30.95
C PHE A 150 24.82 26.71 -29.65
N THR A 151 25.52 27.85 -29.71
CA THR A 151 25.95 28.62 -28.53
C THR A 151 24.82 29.23 -27.68
N GLU A 152 23.61 29.31 -28.22
CA GLU A 152 22.40 29.86 -27.59
C GLU A 152 21.57 28.76 -26.91
N LEU A 153 22.01 27.50 -26.99
CA LEU A 153 21.45 26.40 -26.20
C LEU A 153 22.19 26.32 -24.87
N ASP A 154 21.44 26.27 -23.78
CA ASP A 154 21.95 26.18 -22.41
C ASP A 154 21.21 25.04 -21.69
N PHE A 155 21.97 24.05 -21.20
CA PHE A 155 21.42 22.90 -20.48
C PHE A 155 21.53 23.04 -18.95
N THR A 156 21.93 24.20 -18.43
CA THR A 156 22.08 24.44 -16.98
C THR A 156 20.81 24.13 -16.21
N GLU A 157 19.65 24.60 -16.69
CA GLU A 157 18.36 24.34 -16.05
C GLU A 157 17.96 22.85 -16.14
N VAL A 158 18.25 22.19 -17.27
CA VAL A 158 18.03 20.75 -17.46
C VAL A 158 18.83 19.94 -16.45
N MET A 159 20.11 20.27 -16.25
CA MET A 159 20.97 19.59 -15.27
C MET A 159 20.48 19.82 -13.83
N ASN A 160 20.14 21.05 -13.46
CA ASN A 160 19.68 21.37 -12.10
C ASN A 160 18.34 20.68 -11.75
N THR A 161 17.40 20.64 -12.70
CA THR A 161 16.10 19.98 -12.51
C THR A 161 16.23 18.46 -12.54
N PHE A 162 17.14 17.91 -13.34
CA PHE A 162 17.50 16.49 -13.31
C PHE A 162 18.09 16.08 -11.96
N ASP A 163 19.05 16.83 -11.43
CA ASP A 163 19.65 16.57 -10.12
C ASP A 163 18.59 16.56 -9.02
N SER A 164 17.67 17.53 -9.05
CA SER A 164 16.54 17.57 -8.11
C SER A 164 15.63 16.34 -8.21
N ALA A 165 15.40 15.81 -9.42
CA ALA A 165 14.61 14.60 -9.62
C ALA A 165 15.34 13.34 -9.12
N ARG A 166 16.64 13.26 -9.39
CA ARG A 166 17.52 12.19 -8.93
C ARG A 166 17.59 12.14 -7.40
N GLU A 167 17.84 13.27 -6.75
CA GLU A 167 17.89 13.35 -5.28
C GLU A 167 16.55 12.95 -4.64
N TYR A 168 15.43 13.36 -5.24
CA TYR A 168 14.12 13.04 -4.70
C TYR A 168 13.71 11.57 -4.93
N TYR A 169 14.32 10.89 -5.92
CA TYR A 169 14.08 9.48 -6.15
C TYR A 169 14.37 8.63 -4.90
N ASP A 170 15.45 8.93 -4.18
CA ASP A 170 15.80 8.17 -2.97
C ASP A 170 14.72 8.27 -1.88
N THR A 171 14.07 9.44 -1.73
CA THR A 171 12.93 9.63 -0.82
C THR A 171 11.70 8.83 -1.26
N LEU A 172 11.48 8.71 -2.58
CA LEU A 172 10.42 7.87 -3.12
C LEU A 172 10.72 6.39 -2.85
N ASP A 173 11.95 5.94 -3.10
CA ASP A 173 12.41 4.55 -2.93
C ASP A 173 12.24 4.10 -1.47
N GLU A 174 12.68 4.94 -0.51
CA GLU A 174 12.51 4.70 0.94
C GLU A 174 11.02 4.60 1.34
N GLY A 175 10.18 5.49 0.81
CA GLY A 175 8.73 5.46 1.07
C GLY A 175 8.07 4.18 0.57
N ILE A 176 8.46 3.70 -0.61
CA ILE A 176 7.98 2.44 -1.17
C ILE A 176 8.49 1.25 -0.34
N ALA A 177 9.76 1.23 0.05
CA ALA A 177 10.35 0.19 0.89
C ALA A 177 9.64 0.08 2.24
N THR A 178 9.41 1.21 2.91
CA THR A 178 8.62 1.27 4.15
C THR A 178 7.22 0.71 3.96
N GLY A 179 6.61 0.98 2.80
CA GLY A 179 5.30 0.44 2.45
C GLY A 179 5.28 -1.06 2.21
N LEU A 180 6.32 -1.61 1.58
CA LEU A 180 6.49 -3.07 1.44
C LEU A 180 6.59 -3.75 2.82
N GLU A 181 7.36 -3.18 3.75
CA GLU A 181 7.46 -3.69 5.12
C GLU A 181 6.11 -3.63 5.86
N ALA A 182 5.36 -2.54 5.68
CA ALA A 182 4.02 -2.39 6.26
C ALA A 182 3.01 -3.41 5.69
N GLU A 183 3.04 -3.64 4.37
CA GLU A 183 2.18 -4.62 3.69
C GLU A 183 2.54 -6.06 4.10
N GLN A 184 3.83 -6.37 4.22
CA GLN A 184 4.31 -7.66 4.72
C GLN A 184 3.87 -7.87 6.17
N THR A 185 4.13 -6.91 7.06
CA THR A 185 3.72 -6.98 8.46
C THR A 185 2.21 -7.19 8.57
N TYR A 186 1.42 -6.45 7.80
CA TYR A 186 -0.04 -6.58 7.78
C TYR A 186 -0.51 -7.97 7.31
N THR A 187 0.20 -8.59 6.37
CA THR A 187 -0.15 -9.92 5.83
C THR A 187 0.26 -11.06 6.77
N GLU A 188 1.36 -10.89 7.51
CA GLU A 188 1.95 -11.92 8.38
C GLU A 188 1.45 -11.86 9.84
N SER A 189 0.67 -10.85 10.20
CA SER A 189 0.20 -10.63 11.58
C SER A 189 -1.32 -10.52 11.70
N ASP A 190 -1.82 -10.61 12.93
CA ASP A 190 -3.22 -10.32 13.22
C ASP A 190 -3.53 -8.84 12.95
N VAL A 191 -4.75 -8.58 12.49
CA VAL A 191 -5.18 -7.22 12.15
C VAL A 191 -5.32 -6.41 13.43
N SER A 192 -4.54 -5.34 13.57
CA SER A 192 -4.56 -4.46 14.74
C SER A 192 -4.55 -2.99 14.33
N SER A 193 -4.82 -2.09 15.28
CA SER A 193 -4.75 -0.65 15.01
C SER A 193 -3.34 -0.23 14.60
N GLN A 194 -2.29 -0.87 15.13
CA GLN A 194 -0.92 -0.57 14.78
C GLN A 194 -0.61 -0.96 13.32
N THR A 195 -0.89 -2.20 12.93
CA THR A 195 -0.58 -2.72 11.60
C THR A 195 -1.41 -2.02 10.53
N GLN A 196 -2.68 -1.73 10.82
CA GLN A 196 -3.52 -0.93 9.93
C GLN A 196 -3.07 0.53 9.80
N ASN A 197 -2.78 1.21 10.91
CA ASN A 197 -2.35 2.61 10.83
C ASN A 197 -1.01 2.73 10.11
N ALA A 198 -0.09 1.77 10.29
CA ALA A 198 1.16 1.70 9.55
C ALA A 198 0.89 1.59 8.04
N LEU A 199 0.03 0.65 7.62
CA LEU A 199 -0.34 0.50 6.21
C LEU A 199 -1.04 1.74 5.65
N LEU A 200 -1.95 2.35 6.42
CA LEU A 200 -2.66 3.57 6.03
C LEU A 200 -1.70 4.74 5.80
N ASN A 201 -0.77 4.92 6.72
CA ASN A 201 0.24 5.98 6.64
C ASN A 201 1.22 5.73 5.49
N ALA A 202 1.63 4.48 5.26
CA ALA A 202 2.53 4.13 4.18
C ALA A 202 1.95 4.47 2.79
N TYR A 203 0.67 4.18 2.56
CA TYR A 203 0.01 4.54 1.30
C TYR A 203 -0.06 6.06 1.12
N ASN A 204 -0.48 6.78 2.16
CA ASN A 204 -0.56 8.25 2.13
C ASN A 204 0.80 8.89 1.85
N ASN A 205 1.85 8.44 2.54
CA ASN A 205 3.21 8.95 2.35
C ASN A 205 3.72 8.65 0.94
N THR A 206 3.51 7.42 0.45
CA THR A 206 3.93 7.03 -0.90
C THR A 206 3.20 7.83 -1.97
N PHE A 207 1.90 8.09 -1.82
CA PHE A 207 1.20 8.99 -2.75
C PHE A 207 1.74 10.42 -2.72
N ASN A 208 2.16 10.93 -1.56
CA ASN A 208 2.82 12.24 -1.47
C ASN A 208 4.17 12.24 -2.17
N HIS A 209 5.01 11.23 -1.92
CA HIS A 209 6.33 11.12 -2.54
C HIS A 209 6.21 10.94 -4.05
N LEU A 210 5.24 10.16 -4.53
CA LEU A 210 4.94 10.02 -5.96
C LEU A 210 4.57 11.35 -6.61
N ASN A 211 3.66 12.12 -6.00
CA ASN A 211 3.28 13.43 -6.53
C ASN A 211 4.48 14.40 -6.61
N ASN A 212 5.30 14.43 -5.57
CA ASN A 212 6.48 15.29 -5.53
C ASN A 212 7.54 14.85 -6.55
N PHE A 213 7.81 13.55 -6.66
CA PHE A 213 8.72 13.00 -7.65
C PHE A 213 8.27 13.33 -9.08
N LEU A 214 6.98 13.11 -9.39
CA LEU A 214 6.43 13.46 -10.71
C LEU A 214 6.55 14.95 -11.01
N SER A 215 6.34 15.83 -10.02
CA SER A 215 6.55 17.26 -10.21
C SER A 215 8.01 17.63 -10.53
N LYS A 216 8.98 16.89 -9.99
CA LYS A 216 10.41 17.07 -10.34
C LYS A 216 10.71 16.61 -11.76
N ILE A 217 10.15 15.47 -12.17
CA ILE A 217 10.25 14.98 -13.55
C ILE A 217 9.59 15.97 -14.52
N ASP A 218 8.41 16.51 -14.20
CA ASP A 218 7.73 17.51 -15.03
C ASP A 218 8.60 18.77 -15.19
N SER A 219 9.24 19.24 -14.11
CA SER A 219 10.16 20.39 -14.16
C SER A 219 11.37 20.13 -15.07
N TYR A 220 11.88 18.89 -15.08
CA TYR A 220 12.97 18.47 -15.95
C TYR A 220 12.55 18.43 -17.43
N GLU A 221 11.38 17.84 -17.73
CA GLU A 221 10.84 17.81 -19.08
C GLU A 221 10.53 19.22 -19.61
N ASP A 222 10.02 20.11 -18.76
CA ASP A 222 9.78 21.52 -19.11
C ASP A 222 11.09 22.27 -19.43
N ALA A 223 12.18 21.96 -18.71
CA ALA A 223 13.50 22.52 -19.04
C ALA A 223 14.00 22.04 -20.42
N LEU A 224 13.77 20.77 -20.79
CA LEU A 224 14.07 20.26 -22.14
C LEU A 224 13.23 20.99 -23.22
N VAL A 225 11.97 21.28 -22.92
CA VAL A 225 11.10 22.09 -23.79
C VAL A 225 11.67 23.51 -23.95
N GLY A 226 12.21 24.11 -22.89
CA GLY A 226 12.90 25.40 -22.96
C GLY A 226 14.07 25.41 -23.93
N VAL A 227 14.92 24.38 -23.89
CA VAL A 227 16.02 24.21 -24.86
C VAL A 227 15.50 24.06 -26.29
N SER A 228 14.45 23.26 -26.49
CA SER A 228 13.79 23.07 -27.79
C SER A 228 13.23 24.38 -28.37
N GLN A 229 12.65 25.24 -27.52
CA GLN A 229 12.16 26.56 -27.92
C GLN A 229 13.31 27.50 -28.30
N SER A 230 14.41 27.50 -27.56
CA SER A 230 15.62 28.26 -27.93
C SER A 230 16.17 27.80 -29.29
N ALA A 231 16.21 26.48 -29.53
CA ALA A 231 16.60 25.90 -30.81
C ALA A 231 15.70 26.36 -31.96
N THR A 232 14.38 26.42 -31.74
CA THR A 232 13.43 26.92 -32.75
C THR A 232 13.68 28.38 -33.10
N ALA A 233 13.98 29.21 -32.11
CA ALA A 233 14.19 30.64 -32.29
C ALA A 233 15.52 30.96 -32.98
N ASN A 234 16.59 30.26 -32.61
CA ASN A 234 17.95 30.60 -33.03
C ASN A 234 18.47 29.70 -34.17
N TYR A 235 17.93 28.49 -34.33
CA TYR A 235 18.45 27.43 -35.21
C TYR A 235 17.35 26.67 -35.99
N PRO A 236 16.45 27.37 -36.72
CA PRO A 236 15.28 26.75 -37.34
C PRO A 236 15.62 25.67 -38.38
N SER A 237 16.76 25.76 -39.07
CA SER A 237 17.17 24.75 -40.07
C SER A 237 17.80 23.50 -39.46
N GLN A 238 18.18 23.52 -38.18
CA GLN A 238 18.74 22.37 -37.45
C GLN A 238 17.75 21.78 -36.43
N MET A 239 16.55 22.34 -36.33
CA MET A 239 15.55 21.96 -35.33
C MET A 239 15.23 20.47 -35.31
N SER A 240 15.12 19.81 -36.47
CA SER A 240 14.84 18.36 -36.54
C SER A 240 15.94 17.57 -35.82
N TYR A 241 17.21 17.87 -36.12
CA TYR A 241 18.34 17.20 -35.49
C TYR A 241 18.37 17.47 -33.98
N ILE A 242 18.22 18.72 -33.56
CA ILE A 242 18.26 19.08 -32.13
C ILE A 242 17.11 18.41 -31.38
N THR A 243 15.89 18.41 -31.94
CA THR A 243 14.73 17.73 -31.34
C THR A 243 14.96 16.24 -31.20
N GLU A 244 15.50 15.58 -32.22
CA GLU A 244 15.84 14.15 -32.17
C GLU A 244 16.84 13.85 -31.04
N GLN A 245 17.82 14.74 -30.81
CA GLN A 245 18.75 14.60 -29.69
C GLN A 245 18.05 14.81 -28.33
N LEU A 246 17.21 15.83 -28.18
CA LEU A 246 16.48 16.10 -26.94
C LEU A 246 15.51 14.97 -26.56
N LEU A 247 14.90 14.30 -27.54
CA LEU A 247 14.04 13.14 -27.29
C LEU A 247 14.77 11.99 -26.61
N LEU A 248 16.09 11.83 -26.86
CA LEU A 248 16.94 10.84 -26.18
C LEU A 248 17.10 11.11 -24.68
N LEU A 249 16.73 12.30 -24.20
CA LEU A 249 16.83 12.72 -22.80
C LEU A 249 15.50 12.64 -22.04
N THR A 250 14.37 12.43 -22.74
CA THR A 250 13.03 12.39 -22.11
C THR A 250 12.78 11.08 -21.34
N PHE A 251 11.93 11.11 -20.32
CA PHE A 251 11.43 9.94 -19.61
C PHE A 251 10.28 9.23 -20.37
N SER A 252 9.80 9.81 -21.47
CA SER A 252 8.76 9.20 -22.32
C SER A 252 9.35 8.26 -23.37
N GLU A 253 9.31 6.95 -23.12
CA GLU A 253 9.60 5.94 -24.14
C GLU A 253 8.38 5.74 -25.06
N GLY A 254 8.61 5.70 -26.37
CA GLY A 254 7.56 5.64 -27.39
C GLY A 254 6.61 4.43 -27.31
N THR A 255 5.31 4.75 -27.25
CA THR A 255 4.13 4.10 -27.87
C THR A 255 3.77 2.60 -27.76
N SER A 256 4.47 1.66 -27.10
CA SER A 256 3.93 0.27 -27.00
C SER A 256 3.77 -0.36 -25.62
N GLU A 257 4.40 0.17 -24.56
CA GLU A 257 4.10 -0.20 -23.15
C GLU A 257 3.47 0.97 -22.39
N ALA A 258 2.22 1.32 -22.73
CA ALA A 258 1.28 2.12 -21.93
C ALA A 258 1.88 3.05 -20.84
N ASN A 259 2.69 4.02 -21.26
CA ASN A 259 3.20 5.19 -20.54
C ASN A 259 3.28 5.01 -18.99
N ARG A 260 4.39 4.42 -18.51
CA ARG A 260 4.67 4.21 -17.07
C ARG A 260 4.57 5.51 -16.25
N TYR A 261 4.90 6.65 -16.85
CA TYR A 261 4.65 7.98 -16.28
C TYR A 261 3.15 8.22 -16.06
N ASN A 262 2.29 7.95 -17.04
CA ASN A 262 0.84 8.07 -16.88
C ASN A 262 0.28 7.07 -15.86
N GLN A 263 0.90 5.90 -15.69
CA GLN A 263 0.50 4.95 -14.64
C GLN A 263 0.82 5.49 -13.24
N LEU A 264 2.03 6.02 -13.02
CA LEU A 264 2.38 6.67 -11.76
C LEU A 264 1.52 7.91 -11.50
N LYS A 265 1.26 8.73 -12.52
CA LYS A 265 0.38 9.90 -12.43
C LYS A 265 -1.05 9.49 -12.05
N ARG A 266 -1.56 8.42 -12.65
CA ARG A 266 -2.86 7.84 -12.26
C ARG A 266 -2.85 7.40 -10.80
N TYR A 267 -1.80 6.72 -10.35
CA TYR A 267 -1.68 6.30 -8.95
C TYR A 267 -1.58 7.48 -7.98
N ALA A 268 -0.82 8.50 -8.31
CA ALA A 268 -0.69 9.71 -7.52
C ALA A 268 -2.04 10.44 -7.35
N ASN A 269 -2.92 10.36 -8.36
CA ASN A 269 -4.28 10.90 -8.30
C ASN A 269 -5.22 10.12 -7.36
N PHE A 270 -4.95 8.84 -7.09
CA PHE A 270 -5.78 8.04 -6.18
C PHE A 270 -5.69 8.50 -4.72
N LYS A 271 -4.74 9.39 -4.37
CA LYS A 271 -4.66 10.02 -3.04
C LYS A 271 -5.99 10.60 -2.57
N ALA A 272 -6.74 11.26 -3.47
CA ALA A 272 -8.01 11.88 -3.11
C ALA A 272 -9.08 10.83 -2.76
N ASP A 273 -9.15 9.75 -3.53
CA ASP A 273 -10.07 8.65 -3.30
C ASP A 273 -9.66 7.84 -2.07
N TYR A 274 -8.36 7.65 -1.86
CA TYR A 274 -7.78 7.02 -0.68
C TYR A 274 -8.17 7.75 0.61
N ASN A 275 -8.01 9.08 0.64
CA ASN A 275 -8.40 9.91 1.78
C ASN A 275 -9.90 9.88 2.07
N ARG A 276 -10.73 9.50 1.09
CA ARG A 276 -12.18 9.37 1.24
C ARG A 276 -12.63 7.99 1.73
N LEU A 277 -11.75 6.98 1.72
CA LEU A 277 -12.10 5.59 2.07
C LEU A 277 -12.79 5.46 3.43
N LEU A 278 -12.38 6.29 4.39
CA LEU A 278 -12.81 6.19 5.78
C LEU A 278 -13.92 7.18 6.17
N SER A 279 -14.46 7.94 5.20
CA SER A 279 -15.44 9.01 5.44
C SER A 279 -16.73 8.56 6.13
N ASN A 280 -17.15 7.31 5.96
CA ASN A 280 -18.37 6.74 6.53
C ASN A 280 -18.11 5.72 7.65
N GLU A 281 -16.88 5.61 8.14
CA GLU A 281 -16.46 4.59 9.11
C GLU A 281 -17.37 4.56 10.34
N ALA A 282 -17.53 5.69 11.03
CA ALA A 282 -18.29 5.76 12.27
C ALA A 282 -19.76 5.31 12.08
N SER A 283 -20.41 5.74 11.00
CA SER A 283 -21.81 5.37 10.71
C SER A 283 -21.96 3.87 10.45
N ILE A 284 -21.10 3.29 9.61
CA ILE A 284 -21.17 1.87 9.23
C ILE A 284 -20.80 0.97 10.42
N VAL A 285 -19.78 1.34 11.20
CA VAL A 285 -19.38 0.61 12.40
C VAL A 285 -20.50 0.63 13.43
N ASN A 286 -21.10 1.79 13.71
CA ASN A 286 -22.19 1.91 14.69
C ASN A 286 -23.41 1.07 14.28
N ASN A 287 -23.80 1.09 13.00
CA ASN A 287 -24.89 0.27 12.50
C ASN A 287 -24.60 -1.22 12.67
N SER A 288 -23.37 -1.65 12.35
CA SER A 288 -22.96 -3.05 12.48
C SER A 288 -22.96 -3.52 13.94
N VAL A 289 -22.43 -2.70 14.87
CA VAL A 289 -22.46 -3.00 16.31
C VAL A 289 -23.90 -3.08 16.82
N GLN A 290 -24.77 -2.14 16.42
CA GLN A 290 -26.16 -2.14 16.85
C GLN A 290 -26.92 -3.35 16.32
N SER A 291 -26.74 -3.72 15.04
CA SER A 291 -27.38 -4.92 14.47
C SER A 291 -27.00 -6.21 15.17
N PHE A 292 -25.75 -6.33 15.65
CA PHE A 292 -25.35 -7.48 16.47
C PHE A 292 -26.03 -7.48 17.84
N LEU A 293 -26.03 -6.34 18.53
CA LEU A 293 -26.64 -6.22 19.86
C LEU A 293 -28.14 -6.48 19.82
N ASP A 294 -28.86 -5.90 18.85
CA ASP A 294 -30.30 -6.10 18.67
C ASP A 294 -30.63 -7.58 18.47
N ARG A 295 -29.80 -8.33 17.74
CA ARG A 295 -30.05 -9.74 17.45
C ARG A 295 -29.69 -10.69 18.59
N LYS A 296 -28.71 -10.35 19.44
CA LYS A 296 -28.38 -11.14 20.64
C LYS A 296 -29.54 -11.16 21.65
N GLU A 297 -30.40 -10.15 21.63
CA GLU A 297 -31.55 -10.03 22.54
C GLU A 297 -32.79 -10.85 22.09
N PHE A 298 -32.73 -11.54 20.95
CA PHE A 298 -33.75 -12.48 20.45
C PHE A 298 -33.36 -13.94 20.70
#